data_AF-A0A8H4W0M1-F1
#
_entry.id   AF-A0A8H4W0M1-F1
#
_cell.length_a   1.000
_cell.length_b   1.000
_cell.length_c   1.000
_cell.angle_alpha   90.00
_cell.angle_beta   90.00
_cell.angle_gamma   90.00
#
_symmetry.space_group_name_H-M   'P 1'
#
loop_
_entity.id
_entity.type
_entity.pdbx_description
1 polymer ?
#
loop_
_entity_poly.entity_id
_entity_poly.type
_entity_poly.pdbx_seq_one_letter_code
_entity_poly.pdbx_strand_id
1 'polypeptide(L)'
;MESAWTSHVPLVAHHNEYLMHAILGMAASHLALLTGERSFGPLSVQHRILAIKGSNETLSRSKRSGDDGDALLSACYLLAFQSSYMIDGMEEYLQTMRGCYFLNYHLKRENLQMTFFTTEDHHFDLVQESLVDLPVIDPMLVESAQQSLSSLLSILTTPSEFKFYNIMVECVEALKSSSSKAYFNFVLLYIEMMQMDNESFTAFINPENFVTRILITHFLAIQLMLSPITSKEFTGRRPIPVRHQIAWVFFGYDILPLHLKHFLEWPKTIADCVKEELDGNQQLIPRVSILRKSEGFCVGYV
;
A
#
# COMPACT_ATOMS: atom_id res chain seq x y z
N MET A 1 -13.77 -9.67 -4.59
CA MET A 1 -12.50 -9.34 -5.26
C MET A 1 -11.58 -10.56 -5.50
N GLU A 2 -11.46 -11.54 -4.60
CA GLU A 2 -10.56 -12.71 -4.81
C GLU A 2 -10.88 -13.52 -6.07
N SER A 3 -12.15 -13.89 -6.23
CA SER A 3 -12.64 -14.67 -7.37
C SER A 3 -12.39 -13.96 -8.72
N ALA A 4 -12.40 -12.63 -8.74
CA ALA A 4 -12.05 -11.86 -9.92
C ALA A 4 -10.59 -12.13 -10.32
N TRP A 5 -9.65 -12.03 -9.37
CA TRP A 5 -8.23 -12.25 -9.61
C TRP A 5 -7.86 -13.71 -9.91
N THR A 6 -8.48 -14.68 -9.24
CA THR A 6 -8.12 -16.10 -9.39
C THR A 6 -8.81 -16.78 -10.56
N SER A 7 -9.97 -16.27 -10.99
CA SER A 7 -10.80 -16.95 -11.99
C SER A 7 -11.04 -16.10 -13.24
N HIS A 8 -11.47 -14.84 -13.08
CA HIS A 8 -11.84 -14.00 -14.23
C HIS A 8 -10.63 -13.39 -14.93
N VAL A 9 -9.69 -12.79 -14.19
CA VAL A 9 -8.49 -12.13 -14.75
C VAL A 9 -7.67 -13.07 -15.66
N PRO A 10 -7.40 -14.35 -15.30
CA PRO A 10 -6.73 -15.28 -16.20
C PRO A 10 -7.51 -15.55 -17.50
N LEU A 11 -8.84 -15.61 -17.44
CA LEU A 11 -9.68 -15.84 -18.62
C LEU A 11 -9.67 -14.65 -19.58
N VAL A 12 -9.80 -13.42 -19.08
CA VAL A 12 -9.73 -12.23 -19.93
C VAL A 12 -8.33 -11.98 -20.45
N ALA A 13 -7.28 -12.39 -19.73
CA ALA A 13 -5.89 -12.30 -20.18
C ALA A 13 -5.60 -13.13 -21.44
N HIS A 14 -6.31 -14.26 -21.63
CA HIS A 14 -6.17 -15.09 -22.83
C HIS A 14 -6.49 -14.31 -24.12
N HIS A 15 -7.37 -13.32 -24.04
CA HIS A 15 -7.82 -12.51 -25.18
C HIS A 15 -7.23 -11.08 -25.18
N ASN A 16 -6.42 -10.74 -24.17
CA ASN A 16 -5.84 -9.41 -23.98
C ASN A 16 -4.32 -9.54 -23.74
N GLU A 17 -3.53 -9.46 -24.82
CA GLU A 17 -2.07 -9.66 -24.76
C GLU A 17 -1.38 -8.72 -23.76
N TYR A 18 -1.82 -7.48 -23.66
CA TYR A 18 -1.24 -6.50 -22.73
C TYR A 18 -1.48 -6.89 -21.26
N LEU A 19 -2.63 -7.48 -20.94
CA LEU A 19 -2.90 -7.99 -19.60
C LEU A 19 -2.05 -9.24 -19.32
N MET A 20 -1.89 -10.13 -20.30
CA MET A 20 -0.98 -11.27 -20.17
C MET A 20 0.45 -10.78 -19.86
N HIS A 21 0.93 -9.74 -20.56
CA HIS A 21 2.21 -9.12 -20.26
C HIS A 21 2.27 -8.51 -18.86
N ALA A 22 1.20 -7.86 -18.37
CA ALA A 22 1.17 -7.33 -17.01
C ALA A 22 1.31 -8.45 -15.96
N ILE A 23 0.61 -9.58 -16.16
CA ILE A 23 0.69 -10.77 -15.29
C ILE A 23 2.12 -11.33 -15.30
N LEU A 24 2.71 -11.54 -16.49
CA LEU A 24 4.05 -12.11 -16.63
C LEU A 24 5.13 -11.17 -16.06
N GLY A 25 5.00 -9.86 -16.26
CA GLY A 25 5.92 -8.87 -15.72
C GLY A 25 5.92 -8.87 -14.19
N MET A 26 4.74 -8.84 -13.58
CA MET A 26 4.60 -8.89 -12.12
C MET A 26 5.11 -10.23 -11.56
N ALA A 27 4.78 -11.36 -12.20
CA ALA A 27 5.26 -12.68 -11.81
C ALA A 27 6.79 -12.77 -11.87
N ALA A 28 7.42 -12.26 -12.94
CA ALA A 28 8.87 -12.20 -13.06
C ALA A 28 9.51 -11.33 -11.96
N SER A 29 8.94 -10.17 -11.62
CA SER A 29 9.41 -9.36 -10.49
C SER A 29 9.33 -10.11 -9.16
N HIS A 30 8.22 -10.80 -8.91
CA HIS A 30 8.05 -11.60 -7.70
C HIS A 30 9.02 -12.80 -7.64
N LEU A 31 9.24 -13.50 -8.75
CA LEU A 31 10.20 -14.60 -8.84
C LEU A 31 11.64 -14.10 -8.64
N ALA A 32 12.01 -12.98 -9.26
CA ALA A 32 13.32 -12.35 -9.06
C ALA A 32 13.60 -12.07 -7.57
N LEU A 33 12.59 -11.57 -6.84
CA LEU A 33 12.69 -11.32 -5.41
C LEU A 33 12.87 -12.62 -4.60
N LEU A 34 12.12 -13.68 -4.93
CA LEU A 34 12.15 -14.94 -4.17
C LEU A 34 13.38 -15.81 -4.45
N THR A 35 13.83 -15.86 -5.71
CA THR A 35 14.90 -16.77 -6.13
C THR A 35 16.26 -16.09 -6.24
N GLY A 36 16.29 -14.76 -6.35
CA GLY A 36 17.51 -14.01 -6.67
C GLY A 36 18.03 -14.27 -8.09
N GLU A 37 17.25 -14.94 -8.95
CA GLU A 37 17.68 -15.27 -10.31
C GLU A 37 17.68 -14.02 -11.19
N ARG A 38 18.87 -13.69 -11.72
CA ARG A 38 19.10 -12.45 -12.48
C ARG A 38 18.38 -12.40 -13.83
N SER A 39 17.98 -13.55 -14.38
CA SER A 39 17.30 -13.66 -15.68
C SER A 39 15.90 -13.01 -15.66
N PHE A 40 15.23 -13.03 -14.51
CA PHE A 40 13.88 -12.49 -14.37
C PHE A 40 13.81 -10.96 -14.38
N GLY A 41 14.89 -10.26 -14.03
CA GLY A 41 14.93 -8.80 -14.04
C GLY A 41 14.67 -8.20 -15.43
N PRO A 42 15.47 -8.54 -16.45
CA PRO A 42 15.22 -8.07 -17.83
C PRO A 42 13.85 -8.49 -18.38
N LEU A 43 13.39 -9.71 -18.07
CA LEU A 43 12.09 -10.22 -18.51
C LEU A 43 10.93 -9.42 -17.89
N SER A 44 11.02 -9.07 -16.60
CA SER A 44 9.98 -8.30 -15.93
C SER A 44 9.82 -6.91 -16.54
N VAL A 45 10.95 -6.26 -16.87
CA VAL A 45 10.97 -4.95 -17.54
C VAL A 45 10.43 -5.04 -18.96
N GLN A 46 10.82 -6.06 -19.74
CA GLN A 46 10.33 -6.24 -21.10
C GLN A 46 8.80 -6.40 -21.13
N HIS A 47 8.25 -7.26 -20.28
CA HIS A 47 6.82 -7.45 -20.18
C HIS A 47 6.09 -6.20 -19.67
N ARG A 48 6.68 -5.47 -18.71
CA ARG A 48 6.14 -4.19 -18.23
C ARG A 48 5.96 -3.18 -19.36
N ILE A 49 6.96 -3.01 -20.23
CA ILE A 49 6.90 -2.08 -21.37
C ILE A 49 5.75 -2.45 -22.33
N LEU A 50 5.61 -3.74 -22.65
CA LEU A 50 4.56 -4.22 -23.54
C LEU A 50 3.16 -4.03 -22.93
N ALA A 51 3.02 -4.30 -21.63
CA ALA A 51 1.79 -4.05 -20.88
C ALA A 51 1.41 -2.56 -20.90
N ILE A 52 2.34 -1.65 -20.59
CA ILE A 52 2.09 -0.20 -20.61
C ILE A 52 1.66 0.25 -22.01
N LYS A 53 2.36 -0.21 -23.06
CA LYS A 53 2.04 0.13 -24.45
C LYS A 53 0.61 -0.29 -24.80
N GLY A 54 0.26 -1.56 -24.58
CA GLY A 54 -1.07 -2.07 -24.92
C GLY A 54 -2.20 -1.50 -24.05
N SER A 55 -1.94 -1.21 -22.77
CA SER A 55 -2.89 -0.50 -21.90
C SER A 55 -3.17 0.91 -22.42
N ASN A 56 -2.15 1.67 -22.84
CA ASN A 56 -2.33 3.02 -23.39
C ASN A 56 -3.10 3.01 -24.72
N GLU A 57 -2.82 2.04 -25.59
CA GLU A 57 -3.58 1.84 -26.84
C GLU A 57 -5.06 1.53 -26.57
N THR A 58 -5.35 0.72 -25.55
CA THR A 58 -6.71 0.34 -25.16
C THR A 58 -7.45 1.47 -24.45
N LEU A 59 -6.76 2.25 -23.61
CA LEU A 59 -7.31 3.44 -22.95
C LEU A 59 -7.81 4.48 -23.96
N SER A 60 -7.12 4.61 -25.10
CA SER A 60 -7.45 5.55 -26.18
C SER A 60 -8.68 5.15 -27.01
N ARG A 61 -9.25 3.95 -26.81
CA ARG A 61 -10.42 3.47 -27.56
C ARG A 61 -11.71 4.12 -27.03
N SER A 62 -12.62 4.46 -27.94
CA SER A 62 -13.90 5.13 -27.63
C SER A 62 -15.04 4.18 -27.28
N LYS A 63 -14.90 2.88 -27.57
CA LYS A 63 -15.87 1.83 -27.24
C LYS A 63 -15.15 0.67 -26.58
N ARG A 64 -15.65 0.23 -25.44
CA ARG A 64 -15.15 -0.90 -24.66
C ARG A 64 -16.30 -1.79 -24.21
N SER A 65 -16.04 -3.07 -24.11
CA SER A 65 -16.89 -4.04 -23.41
C SER A 65 -16.56 -4.07 -21.92
N GLY A 66 -17.36 -4.79 -21.12
CA GLY A 66 -17.05 -5.07 -19.73
C GLY A 66 -15.71 -5.77 -19.55
N ASP A 67 -15.46 -6.81 -20.34
CA ASP A 67 -14.20 -7.56 -20.33
C ASP A 67 -12.99 -6.67 -20.70
N ASP A 68 -13.16 -5.72 -21.64
CA ASP A 68 -12.10 -4.74 -21.95
C ASP A 68 -11.80 -3.83 -20.74
N GLY A 69 -12.85 -3.43 -20.01
CA GLY A 69 -12.72 -2.65 -18.77
C GLY A 69 -12.05 -3.44 -17.65
N ASP A 70 -12.48 -4.69 -17.43
CA ASP A 70 -11.90 -5.60 -16.45
C ASP A 70 -10.41 -5.87 -16.78
N ALA A 71 -10.08 -6.07 -18.06
CA ALA A 71 -8.72 -6.31 -18.49
C ALA A 71 -7.81 -5.08 -18.33
N LEU A 72 -8.31 -3.89 -18.71
CA LEU A 72 -7.56 -2.64 -18.58
C LEU A 72 -7.29 -2.30 -17.11
N LEU A 73 -8.32 -2.36 -16.27
CA LEU A 73 -8.18 -2.08 -14.84
C LEU A 73 -7.26 -3.10 -14.15
N SER A 74 -7.37 -4.38 -14.49
CA SER A 74 -6.47 -5.43 -13.98
C SER A 74 -5.02 -5.18 -14.36
N ALA A 75 -4.76 -4.80 -15.62
CA ALA A 75 -3.41 -4.50 -16.09
C ALA A 75 -2.82 -3.30 -15.32
N CYS A 76 -3.61 -2.24 -15.09
CA CYS A 76 -3.17 -1.08 -14.32
C CYS A 76 -2.86 -1.43 -12.85
N TYR A 77 -3.69 -2.24 -12.18
CA TYR A 77 -3.40 -2.71 -10.82
C TYR A 77 -2.15 -3.60 -10.77
N LEU A 78 -1.96 -4.50 -11.73
CA LEU A 78 -0.76 -5.33 -11.81
C LEU A 78 0.50 -4.50 -12.04
N LEU A 79 0.43 -3.44 -12.85
CA LEU A 79 1.54 -2.51 -13.06
C LEU A 79 1.86 -1.73 -11.77
N ALA A 80 0.84 -1.29 -11.03
CA ALA A 80 1.03 -0.66 -9.72
C ALA A 80 1.69 -1.63 -8.74
N PHE A 81 1.15 -2.85 -8.58
CA PHE A 81 1.75 -3.85 -7.72
C PHE A 81 3.17 -4.25 -8.15
N GLN A 82 3.46 -4.26 -9.45
CA GLN A 82 4.81 -4.49 -9.93
C GLN A 82 5.78 -3.37 -9.49
N SER A 83 5.35 -2.11 -9.42
CA SER A 83 6.18 -1.00 -8.87
C SER A 83 6.55 -1.22 -7.41
N SER A 84 5.77 -1.98 -6.64
CA SER A 84 6.15 -2.37 -5.28
C SER A 84 7.41 -3.26 -5.21
N TYR A 85 7.82 -3.89 -6.33
CA TYR A 85 9.07 -4.65 -6.38
C TYR A 85 10.28 -3.78 -6.73
N MET A 86 10.11 -2.47 -6.91
CA MET A 86 11.16 -1.52 -7.25
C MET A 86 11.51 -0.66 -6.03
N ILE A 87 12.81 -0.49 -5.74
CA ILE A 87 13.29 0.26 -4.57
C ILE A 87 12.91 1.74 -4.66
N ASP A 88 12.88 2.30 -5.85
CA ASP A 88 12.51 3.66 -6.21
C ASP A 88 11.09 3.74 -6.82
N GLY A 89 10.28 2.69 -6.65
CA GLY A 89 8.96 2.57 -7.28
C GLY A 89 7.82 3.29 -6.57
N MET A 90 8.07 4.02 -5.49
CA MET A 90 7.02 4.58 -4.63
C MET A 90 6.17 5.64 -5.37
N GLU A 91 6.82 6.58 -6.06
CA GLU A 91 6.15 7.66 -6.79
C GLU A 91 5.32 7.09 -7.95
N GLU A 92 5.89 6.13 -8.69
CA GLU A 92 5.19 5.43 -9.77
C GLU A 92 4.01 4.61 -9.24
N TYR A 93 4.17 3.94 -8.09
CA TYR A 93 3.10 3.23 -7.41
C TYR A 93 1.93 4.17 -7.09
N LEU A 94 2.20 5.30 -6.43
CA LEU A 94 1.17 6.28 -6.06
C LEU A 94 0.48 6.86 -7.30
N GLN A 95 1.24 7.22 -8.33
CA GLN A 95 0.71 7.74 -9.59
C GLN A 95 -0.17 6.71 -10.29
N THR A 96 0.26 5.45 -10.37
CA THR A 96 -0.48 4.39 -11.04
C THR A 96 -1.74 4.04 -10.26
N MET A 97 -1.68 3.98 -8.92
CA MET A 97 -2.84 3.75 -8.07
C MET A 97 -3.89 4.86 -8.20
N ARG A 98 -3.47 6.12 -8.24
CA ARG A 98 -4.36 7.26 -8.53
C ARG A 98 -4.96 7.17 -9.94
N GLY A 99 -4.18 6.72 -10.92
CA GLY A 99 -4.67 6.41 -12.27
C GLY A 99 -5.76 5.34 -12.27
N CYS A 100 -5.58 4.26 -11.51
CA CYS A 100 -6.58 3.20 -11.33
C CYS A 100 -7.87 3.77 -10.73
N TYR A 101 -7.76 4.63 -9.71
CA TYR A 101 -8.93 5.29 -9.10
C TYR A 101 -9.77 6.08 -10.13
N PHE A 102 -9.13 6.93 -10.95
CA PHE A 102 -9.84 7.68 -11.98
C PHE A 102 -10.37 6.82 -13.11
N LEU A 103 -9.60 5.80 -13.52
CA LEU A 103 -10.05 4.83 -14.51
C LEU A 103 -11.30 4.09 -14.02
N ASN A 104 -11.30 3.63 -12.77
CA ASN A 104 -12.43 2.97 -12.13
C ASN A 104 -13.67 3.88 -12.17
N TYR A 105 -13.51 5.16 -11.79
CA TYR A 105 -14.58 6.16 -11.85
C TYR A 105 -15.10 6.36 -13.28
N HIS A 106 -14.21 6.43 -14.28
CA HIS A 106 -14.61 6.59 -15.69
C HIS A 106 -15.36 5.37 -16.22
N LEU A 107 -14.86 4.16 -15.97
CA LEU A 107 -15.49 2.91 -16.39
C LEU A 107 -16.88 2.73 -15.77
N LYS A 108 -17.08 3.16 -14.51
CA LYS A 108 -18.43 3.18 -13.88
C LYS A 108 -19.40 4.09 -14.63
N ARG A 109 -18.93 5.25 -15.10
CA ARG A 109 -19.75 6.20 -15.88
C ARG A 109 -20.09 5.71 -17.28
N GLU A 110 -19.27 4.82 -17.85
CA GLU A 110 -19.58 4.13 -19.11
C GLU A 110 -20.69 3.08 -18.95
N ASN A 111 -21.10 2.75 -17.72
CA ASN A 111 -22.13 1.76 -17.40
C ASN A 111 -21.82 0.37 -17.99
N LEU A 112 -20.54 -0.02 -17.96
CA LEU A 112 -20.07 -1.32 -18.42
C LEU A 112 -20.42 -2.41 -17.40
N GLN A 113 -20.78 -3.59 -17.90
CA GLN A 113 -20.98 -4.77 -17.05
C GLN A 113 -19.63 -5.41 -16.74
N MET A 114 -18.98 -4.92 -15.67
CA MET A 114 -17.68 -5.40 -15.22
C MET A 114 -17.80 -6.36 -14.03
N THR A 115 -16.95 -7.39 -14.02
CA THR A 115 -16.80 -8.33 -12.91
C THR A 115 -16.21 -7.63 -11.68
N PHE A 116 -15.33 -6.65 -11.85
CA PHE A 116 -14.79 -5.89 -10.71
C PHE A 116 -15.88 -5.11 -9.98
N PHE A 117 -16.80 -4.43 -10.68
CA PHE A 117 -17.86 -3.62 -10.06
C PHE A 117 -18.85 -4.45 -9.25
N THR A 118 -19.27 -5.60 -9.77
CA THR A 118 -20.16 -6.52 -9.05
C THR A 118 -19.56 -7.05 -7.75
N THR A 119 -18.24 -6.94 -7.56
CA THR A 119 -17.56 -7.30 -6.32
C THR A 119 -17.17 -6.13 -5.41
N GLU A 120 -17.31 -4.88 -5.88
CA GLU A 120 -16.99 -3.67 -5.10
C GLU A 120 -18.14 -3.21 -4.20
N ASP A 121 -19.39 -3.39 -4.62
CA ASP A 121 -20.58 -2.84 -3.94
C ASP A 121 -20.77 -3.37 -2.49
N HIS A 122 -20.07 -4.44 -2.14
CA HIS A 122 -20.09 -5.02 -0.79
C HIS A 122 -18.72 -5.00 -0.10
N HIS A 123 -17.68 -4.39 -0.69
CA HIS A 123 -16.32 -4.50 -0.15
C HIS A 123 -16.19 -3.85 1.23
N PHE A 124 -16.76 -2.66 1.45
CA PHE A 124 -16.73 -2.01 2.76
C PHE A 124 -17.47 -2.81 3.83
N ASP A 125 -18.64 -3.37 3.50
CA ASP A 125 -19.42 -4.21 4.41
C ASP A 125 -18.67 -5.50 4.74
N LEU A 126 -18.11 -6.18 3.73
CA LEU A 126 -17.30 -7.39 3.89
C LEU A 126 -16.02 -7.14 4.68
N VAL A 127 -15.35 -6.02 4.45
CA VAL A 127 -14.18 -5.61 5.24
C VAL A 127 -14.60 -5.39 6.68
N GLN A 128 -15.67 -4.64 6.93
CA GLN A 128 -16.17 -4.40 8.28
C GLN A 128 -16.54 -5.70 9.01
N GLU A 129 -17.17 -6.66 8.33
CA GLU A 129 -17.47 -8.00 8.86
C GLU A 129 -16.20 -8.82 9.16
N SER A 130 -15.11 -8.61 8.41
CA SER A 130 -13.83 -9.29 8.63
C SER A 130 -12.98 -8.70 9.77
N LEU A 131 -13.28 -7.46 10.20
CA LEU A 131 -12.56 -6.72 11.24
C LEU A 131 -13.01 -7.11 12.66
N VAL A 132 -13.13 -8.42 12.92
CA VAL A 132 -13.47 -9.00 14.24
C VAL A 132 -12.20 -9.49 14.93
N ASP A 133 -12.14 -9.37 16.26
CA ASP A 133 -10.99 -9.80 17.09
C ASP A 133 -9.64 -9.25 16.60
N LEU A 134 -9.63 -7.95 16.28
CA LEU A 134 -8.43 -7.27 15.83
C LEU A 134 -7.38 -7.19 16.94
N PRO A 135 -6.08 -7.33 16.58
CA PRO A 135 -5.03 -7.18 17.56
C PRO A 135 -4.97 -5.75 18.09
N VAL A 136 -4.55 -5.64 19.35
CA VAL A 136 -4.19 -4.36 19.98
C VAL A 136 -2.71 -4.10 19.73
N ILE A 137 -2.42 -2.93 19.15
CA ILE A 137 -1.06 -2.45 18.95
C ILE A 137 -0.48 -2.00 20.30
N ASP A 138 0.81 -2.25 20.52
CA ASP A 138 1.50 -1.85 21.75
C ASP A 138 1.32 -0.34 22.02
N PRO A 139 0.75 0.07 23.17
CA PRO A 139 0.59 1.48 23.52
C PRO A 139 1.88 2.29 23.44
N MET A 140 3.04 1.70 23.71
CA MET A 140 4.33 2.39 23.58
C MET A 140 4.65 2.75 22.12
N LEU A 141 4.28 1.90 21.15
CA LEU A 141 4.39 2.23 19.73
C LEU A 141 3.48 3.39 19.38
N VAL A 142 2.23 3.34 19.86
CA VAL A 142 1.26 4.41 19.61
C VAL A 142 1.77 5.74 20.16
N GLU A 143 2.25 5.79 21.40
CA GLU A 143 2.84 6.99 22.00
C GLU A 143 4.06 7.51 21.22
N SER A 144 4.97 6.61 20.81
CA SER A 144 6.13 6.99 20.00
C SER A 144 5.75 7.57 18.64
N ALA A 145 4.71 7.02 17.99
CA ALA A 145 4.18 7.51 16.73
C ALA A 145 3.58 8.92 16.90
N GLN A 146 2.86 9.16 17.99
CA GLN A 146 2.30 10.48 18.30
C GLN A 146 3.37 11.53 18.55
N GLN A 147 4.42 11.17 19.27
CA GLN A 147 5.56 12.05 19.49
C GLN A 147 6.26 12.39 18.16
N SER A 148 6.48 11.39 17.30
CA SER A 148 7.09 11.63 15.98
C SER A 148 6.23 12.55 15.12
N LEU A 149 4.92 12.26 15.00
CA LEU A 149 3.99 13.08 14.22
C LEU A 149 3.95 14.52 14.75
N SER A 150 3.92 14.72 16.07
CA SER A 150 3.87 16.07 16.66
C SER A 150 5.03 16.96 16.24
N SER A 151 6.21 16.38 15.94
CA SER A 151 7.37 17.14 15.47
C SER A 151 7.20 17.69 14.04
N LEU A 152 6.38 17.03 13.21
CA LEU A 152 6.19 17.38 11.81
C LEU A 152 5.38 18.66 11.62
N LEU A 153 4.56 19.05 12.60
CA LEU A 153 3.70 20.23 12.48
C LEU A 153 4.48 21.50 12.12
N SER A 154 5.73 21.60 12.57
CA SER A 154 6.61 22.75 12.33
C SER A 154 7.10 22.91 10.89
N ILE A 155 7.05 21.84 10.09
CA ILE A 155 7.55 21.84 8.71
C ILE A 155 6.44 21.80 7.65
N LEU A 156 5.17 21.73 8.06
CA LEU A 156 4.04 21.73 7.13
C LEU A 156 3.78 23.14 6.59
N THR A 157 3.53 23.23 5.29
CA THR A 157 3.40 24.49 4.56
C THR A 157 2.16 24.54 3.68
N THR A 158 1.74 23.41 3.09
CA THR A 158 0.62 23.38 2.14
C THR A 158 -0.66 22.79 2.73
N PRO A 159 -1.86 23.17 2.23
CA PRO A 159 -3.11 22.59 2.69
C PRO A 159 -3.16 21.06 2.59
N SER A 160 -2.58 20.50 1.52
CA SER A 160 -2.51 19.06 1.28
C SER A 160 -1.63 18.35 2.32
N GLU A 161 -0.51 18.96 2.72
CA GLU A 161 0.34 18.47 3.81
C GLU A 161 -0.42 18.44 5.15
N PHE A 162 -1.10 19.53 5.50
CA PHE A 162 -1.89 19.60 6.74
C PHE A 162 -3.03 18.56 6.75
N LYS A 163 -3.73 18.40 5.62
CA LYS A 163 -4.84 17.45 5.53
C LYS A 163 -4.34 16.01 5.68
N PHE A 164 -3.28 15.64 4.97
CA PHE A 164 -2.70 14.31 5.07
C PHE A 164 -2.14 14.03 6.49
N TYR A 165 -1.46 15.02 7.08
CA TYR A 165 -0.98 14.97 8.45
C TYR A 165 -2.11 14.73 9.47
N ASN A 166 -3.21 15.48 9.38
CA ASN A 166 -4.32 15.36 10.32
C ASN A 166 -4.94 13.94 10.29
N ILE A 167 -5.10 13.35 9.10
CA ILE A 167 -5.60 11.98 8.96
C ILE A 167 -4.62 10.99 9.61
N MET A 168 -3.30 11.18 9.48
CA MET A 168 -2.31 10.33 10.16
C MET A 168 -2.42 10.44 11.68
N VAL A 169 -2.58 11.65 12.22
CA VAL A 169 -2.78 11.88 13.67
C VAL A 169 -4.05 11.19 14.15
N GLU A 170 -5.17 11.32 13.43
CA GLU A 170 -6.42 10.67 13.76
C GLU A 170 -6.33 9.14 13.68
N CYS A 171 -5.58 8.61 12.71
CA CYS A 171 -5.31 7.18 12.57
C CYS A 171 -4.56 6.63 13.79
N VAL A 172 -3.47 7.30 14.20
CA VAL A 172 -2.67 6.89 15.35
C VAL A 172 -3.44 7.07 16.66
N GLU A 173 -4.19 8.17 16.84
CA GLU A 173 -5.02 8.37 18.03
C GLU A 173 -6.12 7.31 18.16
N ALA A 174 -6.73 6.90 17.03
CA ALA A 174 -7.75 5.86 17.04
C ALA A 174 -7.23 4.51 17.58
N LEU A 175 -5.94 4.19 17.42
CA LEU A 175 -5.35 2.95 17.95
C LEU A 175 -5.44 2.81 19.47
N LYS A 176 -5.59 3.91 20.21
CA LYS A 176 -5.79 3.87 21.67
C LYS A 176 -7.13 3.29 22.08
N SER A 177 -8.12 3.31 21.19
CA SER A 177 -9.51 2.98 21.51
C SER A 177 -10.11 1.91 20.59
N SER A 178 -9.75 1.87 19.32
CA SER A 178 -10.31 0.94 18.34
C SER A 178 -9.37 0.72 17.15
N SER A 179 -8.87 -0.52 17.02
CA SER A 179 -8.10 -0.95 15.85
C SER A 179 -8.90 -0.87 14.54
N SER A 180 -10.22 -1.08 14.60
CA SER A 180 -11.10 -0.95 13.43
C SER A 180 -11.24 0.50 12.98
N LYS A 181 -11.41 1.44 13.93
CA LYS A 181 -11.42 2.87 13.62
C LYS A 181 -10.08 3.33 13.04
N ALA A 182 -8.97 2.85 13.59
CA ALA A 182 -7.64 3.13 13.07
C ALA A 182 -7.46 2.62 11.63
N TYR A 183 -7.96 1.41 11.32
CA TYR A 183 -7.97 0.85 9.98
C TYR A 183 -8.73 1.75 8.99
N PHE A 184 -9.94 2.21 9.33
CA PHE A 184 -10.70 3.08 8.41
C PHE A 184 -10.01 4.43 8.20
N ASN A 185 -9.44 5.03 9.26
CA ASN A 185 -8.62 6.25 9.12
C ASN A 185 -7.39 6.01 8.24
N PHE A 186 -6.79 4.82 8.29
CA PHE A 186 -5.70 4.44 7.42
C PHE A 186 -6.15 4.32 5.95
N VAL A 187 -7.33 3.74 5.67
CA VAL A 187 -7.91 3.72 4.32
C VAL A 187 -8.14 5.14 3.80
N LEU A 188 -8.53 6.09 4.65
CA LEU A 188 -8.70 7.50 4.26
C LEU A 188 -7.38 8.14 3.80
N LEU A 189 -6.20 7.71 4.28
CA LEU A 189 -4.92 8.22 3.78
C LEU A 189 -4.70 7.89 2.31
N TYR A 190 -5.06 6.67 1.89
CA TYR A 190 -5.01 6.27 0.48
C TYR A 190 -6.01 7.07 -0.36
N ILE A 191 -7.25 7.19 0.12
CA ILE A 191 -8.31 7.94 -0.58
C ILE A 191 -7.90 9.40 -0.76
N GLU A 192 -7.33 10.03 0.27
CA GLU A 192 -6.88 11.42 0.20
C GLU A 192 -5.86 11.62 -0.92
N MET A 193 -4.81 10.79 -0.98
CA MET A 193 -3.80 10.86 -2.05
C MET A 193 -4.41 10.66 -3.44
N MET A 194 -5.39 9.76 -3.58
CA MET A 194 -6.05 9.48 -4.86
C MET A 194 -6.97 10.62 -5.31
N GLN A 195 -7.62 11.31 -4.37
CA GLN A 195 -8.60 12.36 -4.65
C GLN A 195 -8.03 13.78 -4.76
N MET A 196 -6.76 13.99 -4.38
CA MET A 196 -6.09 15.27 -4.61
C MET A 196 -6.29 15.76 -6.05
N ASP A 197 -6.42 17.07 -6.24
CA ASP A 197 -6.39 17.64 -7.58
C ASP A 197 -5.01 17.44 -8.23
N ASN A 198 -4.91 17.65 -9.55
CA ASN A 198 -3.69 17.35 -10.29
C ASN A 198 -2.50 18.20 -9.86
N GLU A 199 -2.70 19.46 -9.53
CA GLU A 199 -1.63 20.36 -9.10
C GLU A 199 -1.12 19.95 -7.73
N SER A 200 -2.03 19.79 -6.77
CA SER A 200 -1.73 19.31 -5.42
C SER A 200 -1.01 17.97 -5.44
N PHE A 201 -1.51 16.99 -6.19
CA PHE A 201 -0.90 15.66 -6.26
C PHE A 201 0.51 15.72 -6.86
N THR A 202 0.69 16.45 -7.96
CA THR A 202 2.00 16.57 -8.62
C THR A 202 3.03 17.21 -7.70
N ALA A 203 2.64 18.25 -6.95
CA ALA A 203 3.48 18.85 -5.93
C ALA A 203 3.74 17.90 -4.74
N PHE A 204 2.75 17.08 -4.38
CA PHE A 204 2.83 16.16 -3.24
C PHE A 204 3.79 15.00 -3.49
N ILE A 205 3.78 14.40 -4.68
CA ILE A 205 4.70 13.31 -5.05
C ILE A 205 6.02 13.79 -5.67
N ASN A 206 6.27 15.11 -5.68
CA ASN A 206 7.49 15.66 -6.27
C ASN A 206 8.72 15.16 -5.49
N PRO A 207 9.73 14.57 -6.16
CA PRO A 207 10.90 14.04 -5.49
C PRO A 207 11.75 15.08 -4.76
N GLU A 208 11.62 16.37 -5.09
CA GLU A 208 12.33 17.46 -4.42
C GLU A 208 11.53 18.05 -3.24
N ASN A 209 10.29 17.61 -3.04
CA ASN A 209 9.48 18.03 -1.89
C ASN A 209 9.81 17.16 -0.67
N PHE A 210 10.83 17.56 0.09
CA PHE A 210 11.26 16.80 1.26
C PHE A 210 10.20 16.72 2.37
N VAL A 211 9.31 17.71 2.51
CA VAL A 211 8.24 17.69 3.52
C VAL A 211 7.25 16.56 3.23
N THR A 212 6.79 16.45 1.98
CA THR A 212 5.84 15.39 1.62
C THR A 212 6.50 14.02 1.57
N ARG A 213 7.78 13.92 1.21
CA ARG A 213 8.56 12.68 1.41
C ARG A 213 8.59 12.24 2.87
N ILE A 214 8.78 13.17 3.80
CA ILE A 214 8.73 12.87 5.23
C ILE A 214 7.34 12.35 5.62
N LEU A 215 6.27 13.00 5.16
CA LEU A 215 4.89 12.57 5.40
C LEU A 215 4.60 11.17 4.83
N ILE A 216 4.99 10.91 3.58
CA ILE A 216 4.78 9.60 2.93
C ILE A 216 5.57 8.51 3.67
N THR A 217 6.80 8.81 4.12
CA THR A 217 7.62 7.85 4.88
C THR A 217 6.99 7.54 6.24
N HIS A 218 6.38 8.52 6.92
CA HIS A 218 5.58 8.28 8.13
C HIS A 218 4.35 7.43 7.84
N PHE A 219 3.65 7.71 6.75
CA PHE A 219 2.51 6.90 6.31
C PHE A 219 2.92 5.44 6.09
N LEU A 220 4.05 5.17 5.45
CA LEU A 220 4.58 3.82 5.28
C LEU A 220 4.90 3.16 6.64
N ALA A 221 5.49 3.89 7.58
CA ALA A 221 5.76 3.35 8.92
C ALA A 221 4.47 3.08 9.72
N ILE A 222 3.44 3.93 9.59
CA ILE A 222 2.11 3.67 10.15
C ILE A 222 1.51 2.41 9.52
N GLN A 223 1.66 2.21 8.21
CA GLN A 223 1.22 0.98 7.54
C GLN A 223 1.94 -0.27 8.06
N LEU A 224 3.26 -0.18 8.30
CA LEU A 224 4.03 -1.26 8.93
C LEU A 224 3.50 -1.58 10.33
N MET A 225 3.24 -0.55 11.14
CA MET A 225 2.65 -0.69 12.48
C MET A 225 1.24 -1.29 12.44
N LEU A 226 0.42 -0.94 11.45
CA LEU A 226 -0.92 -1.48 11.25
C LEU A 226 -0.94 -2.85 10.56
N SER A 227 0.21 -3.37 10.11
CA SER A 227 0.28 -4.63 9.37
C SER A 227 -0.42 -5.81 10.06
N PRO A 228 -0.43 -5.96 11.40
CA PRO A 228 -1.15 -7.06 12.02
C PRO A 228 -2.68 -6.91 11.93
N ILE A 229 -3.18 -5.68 11.87
CA ILE A 229 -4.60 -5.37 11.68
C ILE A 229 -4.97 -5.61 10.22
N THR A 230 -4.21 -5.06 9.27
CA THR A 230 -4.50 -5.19 7.84
C THR A 230 -4.33 -6.63 7.34
N SER A 231 -3.46 -7.44 7.97
CA SER A 231 -3.31 -8.87 7.63
C SER A 231 -4.59 -9.69 7.84
N LYS A 232 -5.51 -9.25 8.71
CA LYS A 232 -6.77 -9.95 9.00
C LYS A 232 -7.76 -9.88 7.83
N GLU A 233 -7.72 -8.78 7.07
CA GLU A 233 -8.46 -8.64 5.81
C GLU A 233 -8.07 -9.73 4.80
N PHE A 234 -6.83 -10.23 4.90
CA PHE A 234 -6.23 -11.19 3.98
C PHE A 234 -6.10 -12.59 4.59
N THR A 235 -6.88 -12.95 5.61
CA THR A 235 -6.85 -14.29 6.24
C THR A 235 -6.82 -15.41 5.19
N GLY A 236 -5.72 -16.17 5.12
CA GLY A 236 -5.49 -17.25 4.14
C GLY A 236 -4.57 -16.89 2.97
N ARG A 237 -4.20 -15.62 2.78
CA ARG A 237 -3.22 -15.17 1.78
C ARG A 237 -1.88 -14.90 2.44
N ARG A 238 -0.77 -15.13 1.71
CA ARG A 238 0.52 -14.56 2.13
C ARG A 238 0.41 -13.04 2.01
N PRO A 239 0.72 -12.26 3.06
CA PRO A 239 0.63 -10.81 2.99
C PRO A 239 1.51 -10.30 1.83
N ILE A 240 1.02 -9.26 1.14
CA ILE A 240 1.81 -8.45 0.20
C ILE A 240 3.16 -8.16 0.88
N PRO A 241 4.32 -8.24 0.19
CA PRO A 241 5.60 -8.19 0.87
C PRO A 241 5.77 -6.88 1.63
N VAL A 242 5.54 -6.90 2.95
CA VAL A 242 5.89 -5.81 3.88
C VAL A 242 7.33 -5.31 3.62
N ARG A 243 8.17 -6.20 3.07
CA ARG A 243 9.52 -5.94 2.54
C ARG A 243 9.62 -4.73 1.59
N HIS A 244 8.64 -4.44 0.73
CA HIS A 244 8.73 -3.27 -0.14
C HIS A 244 8.54 -1.95 0.63
N GLN A 245 7.62 -1.93 1.60
CA GLN A 245 7.38 -0.76 2.47
C GLN A 245 8.63 -0.46 3.30
N ILE A 246 9.28 -1.51 3.81
CA ILE A 246 10.58 -1.39 4.50
C ILE A 246 11.64 -0.75 3.59
N ALA A 247 11.78 -1.25 2.36
CA ALA A 247 12.74 -0.72 1.40
C ALA A 247 12.48 0.76 1.08
N TRP A 248 11.22 1.16 0.89
CA TRP A 248 10.84 2.55 0.65
C TRP A 248 11.08 3.45 1.85
N VAL A 249 10.87 2.98 3.08
CA VAL A 249 11.19 3.75 4.29
C VAL A 249 12.70 4.03 4.36
N PHE A 250 13.55 3.03 4.13
CA PHE A 250 15.00 3.23 4.12
C PHE A 250 15.44 4.14 2.98
N PHE A 251 14.91 3.93 1.77
CA PHE A 251 15.21 4.80 0.64
C PHE A 251 14.84 6.26 0.94
N GLY A 252 13.65 6.50 1.50
CA GLY A 252 13.20 7.84 1.92
C GLY A 252 14.11 8.47 2.97
N TYR A 253 14.63 7.68 3.93
CA TYR A 253 15.62 8.15 4.91
C TYR A 253 16.98 8.48 4.27
N ASP A 254 17.45 7.65 3.34
CA ASP A 254 18.79 7.75 2.77
C ASP A 254 18.95 8.98 1.88
N ILE A 255 17.93 9.28 1.08
CA ILE A 255 17.92 10.43 0.16
C ILE A 255 17.73 11.78 0.87
N LEU A 256 17.30 11.79 2.13
CA LEU A 256 16.98 13.02 2.85
C LEU A 256 18.25 13.80 3.25
N PRO A 257 18.26 15.15 3.12
CA PRO A 257 19.35 15.97 3.64
C PRO A 257 19.57 15.74 5.14
N LEU A 258 20.84 15.80 5.58
CA LEU A 258 21.23 15.47 6.97
C LEU A 258 20.42 16.22 8.04
N HIS A 259 20.13 17.51 7.80
CA HIS A 259 19.39 18.35 8.74
C HIS A 259 17.91 17.95 8.89
N LEU A 260 17.34 17.19 7.95
CA LEU A 260 15.96 16.72 7.99
C LEU A 260 15.82 15.26 8.47
N LYS A 261 16.93 14.49 8.51
CA LYS A 261 16.88 13.05 8.85
C LYS A 261 16.27 12.77 10.23
N HIS A 262 16.41 13.70 11.16
CA HIS A 262 15.83 13.59 12.51
C HIS A 262 14.29 13.40 12.49
N PHE A 263 13.59 13.91 11.48
CA PHE A 263 12.16 13.67 11.32
C PHE A 263 11.84 12.21 10.95
N LEU A 264 12.78 11.46 10.38
CA LEU A 264 12.59 10.09 9.92
C LEU A 264 13.22 9.02 10.84
N GLU A 265 13.69 9.38 12.03
CA GLU A 265 14.24 8.41 12.98
C GLU A 265 13.18 7.40 13.46
N TRP A 266 11.96 7.85 13.75
CA TRP A 266 10.88 6.94 14.14
C TRP A 266 10.45 6.03 12.99
N PRO A 267 10.12 6.50 11.77
CA PRO A 267 9.83 5.62 10.65
C PRO A 267 10.92 4.58 10.39
N LYS A 268 12.19 5.00 10.41
CA LYS A 268 13.35 4.10 10.25
C LYS A 268 13.38 3.03 11.34
N THR A 269 13.17 3.42 12.60
CA THR A 269 13.14 2.47 13.73
C THR A 269 12.03 1.43 13.57
N ILE A 270 10.83 1.83 13.14
CA ILE A 270 9.74 0.89 12.86
C ILE A 270 10.13 -0.08 11.74
N ALA A 271 10.72 0.40 10.66
CA ALA A 271 11.17 -0.44 9.56
C ALA A 271 12.29 -1.42 9.98
N ASP A 272 13.23 -0.99 10.82
CA ASP A 272 14.27 -1.83 11.41
C ASP A 272 13.63 -2.95 12.26
N CYS A 273 12.71 -2.61 13.17
CA CYS A 273 12.01 -3.60 14.01
C CYS A 273 11.25 -4.65 13.18
N VAL A 274 10.49 -4.22 12.16
CA VAL A 274 9.72 -5.15 11.31
C VAL A 274 10.65 -6.04 10.49
N LYS A 275 11.77 -5.49 10.00
CA LYS A 275 12.78 -6.26 9.26
C LYS A 275 13.41 -7.34 10.13
N GLU A 276 13.78 -7.01 11.38
CA GLU A 276 14.32 -7.97 12.34
C GLU A 276 13.32 -9.11 12.65
N GLU A 277 12.04 -8.78 12.81
CA GLU A 277 10.98 -9.77 13.02
C GLU A 277 10.85 -10.72 11.82
N LEU A 278 10.90 -10.19 10.59
CA LEU A 278 10.82 -10.98 9.35
C LEU A 278 12.05 -11.87 9.10
N ASP A 279 13.23 -11.46 9.55
CA ASP A 279 14.48 -12.19 9.35
C ASP A 279 14.76 -13.23 10.47
N GLY A 280 13.87 -13.37 11.46
CA GLY A 280 13.81 -14.51 12.37
C GLY A 280 14.72 -14.43 13.62
N ASN A 281 15.24 -13.25 13.97
CA ASN A 281 16.14 -13.10 15.13
C ASN A 281 15.40 -12.51 16.36
N GLN A 282 14.99 -13.38 17.29
CA GLN A 282 14.71 -12.96 18.66
C GLN A 282 16.03 -12.80 19.43
N GLN A 283 16.45 -11.56 19.70
CA GLN A 283 17.14 -11.04 20.91
C GLN A 283 18.21 -9.97 20.59
N LEU A 284 17.97 -8.70 20.99
CA LEU A 284 18.64 -7.97 22.08
C LEU A 284 18.25 -6.45 22.07
N ILE A 285 17.51 -6.02 23.12
CA ILE A 285 17.32 -4.63 23.63
C ILE A 285 16.11 -3.81 23.05
N PRO A 286 15.39 -3.03 23.90
CA PRO A 286 14.12 -3.45 24.50
C PRO A 286 12.96 -3.55 23.49
N ARG A 287 12.18 -4.62 23.67
CA ARG A 287 11.06 -5.05 22.85
C ARG A 287 9.98 -3.99 22.69
N VAL A 288 9.58 -3.75 21.44
CA VAL A 288 8.20 -3.36 21.16
C VAL A 288 7.68 -4.29 20.07
N SER A 289 7.14 -5.42 20.52
CA SER A 289 6.44 -6.35 19.63
C SER A 289 5.24 -5.57 19.07
N ILE A 290 5.10 -5.48 17.74
CA ILE A 290 3.97 -4.76 17.10
C ILE A 290 2.63 -5.28 17.65
N LEU A 291 2.62 -6.55 18.05
CA LEU A 291 1.54 -7.26 18.70
C LEU A 291 1.81 -7.48 20.19
N ARG A 292 0.86 -7.14 21.06
CA ARG A 292 0.81 -7.73 22.40
C ARG A 292 0.31 -9.18 22.24
N LYS A 293 1.02 -10.18 22.78
CA LYS A 293 0.37 -11.49 23.04
C LYS A 293 -0.81 -11.23 23.96
N SER A 294 -2.01 -11.62 23.56
CA SER A 294 -3.14 -11.71 24.47
C SER A 294 -2.85 -12.82 25.49
N GLU A 295 -2.21 -12.47 26.60
CA GLU A 295 -2.13 -13.36 27.76
C GLU A 295 -3.40 -13.20 28.60
N GLY A 296 -4.14 -14.31 28.74
CA GLY A 296 -5.32 -14.48 29.60
C GLY A 296 -6.48 -15.12 28.81
N PHE A 297 -6.77 -16.41 28.93
CA PHE A 297 -7.14 -17.10 30.17
C PHE A 297 -6.41 -18.43 30.37
N CYS A 298 -5.57 -18.51 31.40
CA CYS A 298 -5.20 -19.74 32.08
C CYS A 298 -4.87 -19.42 33.55
N VAL A 299 -5.88 -19.43 34.42
CA VAL A 299 -5.83 -19.73 35.87
C VAL A 299 -7.29 -20.08 36.24
N GLY A 300 -7.69 -21.16 36.90
CA GLY A 300 -7.06 -22.25 37.63
C GLY A 300 -8.08 -22.78 38.68
N TYR A 301 -7.90 -24.02 39.16
CA TYR A 301 -8.65 -24.74 40.22
C TYR A 301 -10.03 -25.28 39.81
N VAL A 302 -10.35 -26.59 39.83
CA VAL A 302 -9.92 -27.77 40.62
C VAL A 302 -9.65 -28.96 39.70
#